data_AF-A5JP13-F1
#
_entry.id   AF-A5JP13-F1
#
_cell.length_a   1.000
_cell.length_b   1.000
_cell.length_c   1.000
_cell.angle_alpha   90.00
_cell.angle_beta   90.00
_cell.angle_gamma   90.00
#
_symmetry.space_group_name_H-M   'P 1'
#
loop_
_entity.id
_entity.type
_entity.pdbx_description
1 polymer ?
#
loop_
_entity_poly.entity_id
_entity_poly.type
_entity_poly.pdbx_seq_one_letter_code
_entity_poly.pdbx_strand_id
1 'polypeptide(L)'
;MGKSASAVAVLALIACGSAHAAGFVGNKAEVQAAVTIAAQNTTSANWSQDPGFTGPAVAAGQKVGTLSITATGPHNSVSIAGKGASVSGGVATVPFVDGQGQPVFRGRIQGANINDQANTGIDGLAGWRVASSQETLNVPVTTFGKSTLPAGTFTATFYVQQYQN
;
A
#
# COMPACT_ATOMS: atom_id res chain seq x y z
N MET A 1 -24.26 -77.87 -73.56
CA MET A 1 -23.93 -76.56 -74.19
C MET A 1 -24.16 -75.47 -73.15
N GLY A 2 -23.16 -74.62 -72.86
CA GLY A 2 -23.38 -73.37 -72.13
C GLY A 2 -22.39 -72.97 -71.02
N LYS A 3 -21.12 -72.75 -71.39
CA LYS A 3 -20.17 -71.72 -70.91
C LYS A 3 -19.77 -71.57 -69.42
N SER A 4 -18.47 -71.83 -69.18
CA SER A 4 -17.42 -71.05 -68.46
C SER A 4 -17.78 -69.64 -67.94
N ALA A 5 -17.16 -69.04 -66.91
CA ALA A 5 -16.13 -69.39 -65.92
C ALA A 5 -15.96 -68.17 -64.96
N SER A 6 -15.22 -68.40 -63.87
CA SER A 6 -14.36 -67.45 -63.13
C SER A 6 -14.93 -66.48 -62.08
N ALA A 7 -14.52 -66.79 -60.84
CA ALA A 7 -13.84 -65.96 -59.83
C ALA A 7 -14.55 -64.75 -59.19
N VAL A 8 -14.46 -64.66 -57.85
CA VAL A 8 -13.67 -63.65 -57.10
C VAL A 8 -13.79 -63.94 -55.59
N ALA A 9 -12.67 -63.77 -54.88
CA ALA A 9 -12.47 -64.00 -53.45
C ALA A 9 -13.01 -62.85 -52.58
N VAL A 10 -12.92 -63.04 -51.25
CA VAL A 10 -12.55 -62.09 -50.17
C VAL A 10 -13.37 -62.44 -48.91
N LEU A 11 -12.78 -63.13 -47.93
CA LEU A 11 -12.05 -62.63 -46.75
C LEU A 11 -12.94 -61.97 -45.68
N ALA A 12 -13.04 -62.70 -44.57
CA ALA A 12 -13.26 -62.37 -43.16
C ALA A 12 -13.90 -61.04 -42.70
N LEU A 13 -14.83 -61.24 -41.75
CA LEU A 13 -15.27 -60.42 -40.60
C LEU A 13 -14.58 -59.06 -40.40
N ILE A 14 -15.39 -58.04 -40.11
CA ILE A 14 -15.31 -57.25 -38.87
C ILE A 14 -16.71 -56.70 -38.57
N ALA A 15 -17.14 -56.89 -37.32
CA ALA A 15 -18.34 -56.28 -36.77
C ALA A 15 -18.23 -54.75 -36.83
N CYS A 16 -19.06 -54.08 -37.63
CA CYS A 16 -19.29 -52.65 -37.48
C CYS A 16 -20.32 -52.44 -36.37
N GLY A 17 -19.90 -52.63 -35.11
CA GLY A 17 -20.50 -51.87 -34.02
C GLY A 17 -20.14 -50.41 -34.29
N SER A 18 -21.10 -49.61 -34.74
CA SER A 18 -20.91 -48.17 -34.86
C SER A 18 -20.62 -47.62 -33.47
N ALA A 19 -19.33 -47.38 -33.19
CA ALA A 19 -18.93 -46.52 -32.09
C ALA A 19 -19.52 -45.15 -32.40
N HIS A 20 -20.68 -44.86 -31.81
CA HIS A 20 -21.24 -43.53 -31.84
C HIS A 20 -20.27 -42.66 -31.05
N ALA A 21 -19.44 -41.90 -31.75
CA ALA A 21 -18.66 -40.85 -31.12
C ALA A 21 -19.67 -39.85 -30.53
N ALA A 22 -19.86 -39.89 -29.22
CA ALA A 22 -20.72 -38.96 -28.52
C ALA A 22 -20.23 -37.54 -28.81
N GLY A 23 -21.04 -36.75 -29.52
CA GLY A 23 -20.76 -35.36 -29.86
C GLY A 23 -21.47 -34.41 -28.92
N PHE A 24 -20.85 -33.27 -28.62
CA PHE A 24 -21.52 -32.19 -27.91
C PHE A 24 -22.65 -31.61 -28.77
N VAL A 25 -23.82 -31.35 -28.18
CA VAL A 25 -24.98 -30.73 -28.83
C VAL A 25 -25.26 -29.39 -28.16
N GLY A 26 -25.48 -28.34 -28.95
CA GLY A 26 -25.77 -26.99 -28.46
C GLY A 26 -24.58 -26.03 -28.48
N ASN A 27 -24.79 -24.80 -28.01
CA ASN A 27 -23.79 -23.74 -28.02
C ASN A 27 -22.82 -23.91 -26.85
N LYS A 28 -21.52 -23.68 -27.07
CA LYS A 28 -20.54 -23.58 -25.97
C LYS A 28 -20.83 -22.32 -25.15
N ALA A 29 -21.12 -22.47 -23.87
CA ALA A 29 -21.13 -21.36 -22.92
C ALA A 29 -19.74 -21.25 -22.27
N GLU A 30 -19.15 -20.06 -22.33
CA GLU A 30 -17.92 -19.74 -21.62
C GLU A 30 -18.26 -18.96 -20.35
N VAL A 31 -17.75 -19.42 -19.21
CA VAL A 31 -17.91 -18.75 -17.92
C VAL A 31 -16.53 -18.45 -17.38
N GLN A 32 -16.27 -17.17 -17.08
CA GLN A 32 -15.08 -16.74 -16.37
C GLN A 32 -15.42 -16.56 -14.88
N ALA A 33 -14.82 -17.39 -14.03
CA ALA A 33 -15.05 -17.38 -12.58
C ALA A 33 -13.82 -16.78 -11.87
N ALA A 34 -13.75 -15.44 -11.82
CA ALA A 34 -12.67 -14.77 -11.13
C ALA A 34 -12.73 -15.01 -9.60
N VAL A 35 -11.56 -15.20 -8.98
CA VAL A 35 -11.37 -15.27 -7.53
C VAL A 35 -10.41 -14.17 -7.11
N THR A 36 -10.77 -13.40 -6.09
CA THR A 36 -9.91 -12.34 -5.52
C THR A 36 -9.50 -12.70 -4.11
N ILE A 37 -8.21 -12.65 -3.83
CA ILE A 37 -7.65 -12.71 -2.47
C ILE A 37 -7.14 -11.31 -2.14
N ALA A 38 -7.67 -10.68 -1.10
CA ALA A 38 -7.22 -9.37 -0.66
C ALA A 38 -5.81 -9.44 -0.04
N ALA A 39 -5.04 -8.35 -0.16
CA ALA A 39 -3.80 -8.22 0.59
C ALA A 39 -4.11 -8.28 2.09
N GLN A 40 -3.35 -9.09 2.84
CA GLN A 40 -3.53 -9.20 4.29
C GLN A 40 -3.07 -7.92 5.01
N ASN A 41 -2.01 -7.31 4.48
CA ASN A 41 -1.44 -6.06 5.00
C ASN A 41 -1.92 -4.88 4.18
N THR A 42 -2.65 -3.97 4.83
CA THR A 42 -3.04 -2.70 4.21
C THR A 42 -2.69 -1.55 5.15
N THR A 43 -2.27 -0.43 4.56
CA THR A 43 -1.96 0.79 5.30
C THR A 43 -2.72 1.95 4.69
N SER A 44 -3.42 2.72 5.52
CA SER A 44 -4.01 3.99 5.15
C SER A 44 -3.71 5.04 6.21
N ALA A 45 -3.68 6.30 5.82
CA ALA A 45 -3.42 7.41 6.72
C ALA A 45 -4.30 8.61 6.35
N ASN A 46 -4.81 9.30 7.37
CA ASN A 46 -5.53 10.55 7.23
C ASN A 46 -4.87 11.63 8.08
N TRP A 47 -4.87 12.86 7.57
CA TRP A 47 -4.37 14.02 8.30
C TRP A 47 -5.53 14.83 8.90
N SER A 48 -5.35 15.27 10.14
CA SER A 48 -6.24 16.24 10.79
C SER A 48 -5.41 17.35 11.42
N GLN A 49 -5.62 18.58 10.96
CA GLN A 49 -5.01 19.77 11.56
C GLN A 49 -5.55 19.98 12.98
N ASP A 50 -4.66 20.35 13.90
CA ASP A 50 -5.08 20.73 15.24
C ASP A 50 -5.71 22.14 15.22
N PRO A 51 -6.96 22.31 15.69
CA PRO A 51 -7.63 23.61 15.66
C PRO A 51 -6.96 24.63 16.59
N GLY A 52 -6.15 24.19 17.55
CA GLY A 52 -5.34 25.04 18.42
C GLY A 52 -4.00 25.47 17.81
N PHE A 53 -3.68 25.02 16.59
CA PHE A 53 -2.49 25.48 15.89
C PHE A 53 -2.74 26.85 15.25
N THR A 54 -2.39 27.90 16.00
CA THR A 54 -2.58 29.30 15.59
C THR A 54 -1.25 30.04 15.57
N GLY A 55 -1.13 31.01 14.65
CA GLY A 55 0.01 31.89 14.50
C GLY A 55 -0.24 33.31 15.04
N PRO A 56 0.71 34.24 14.83
CA PRO A 56 1.96 34.03 14.10
C PRO A 56 3.05 33.38 14.96
N ALA A 57 3.05 33.58 16.28
CA ALA A 57 4.06 33.02 17.17
C ALA A 57 3.69 31.58 17.55
N VAL A 58 4.43 30.61 17.02
CA VAL A 58 4.28 29.19 17.36
C VAL A 58 5.36 28.75 18.33
N ALA A 59 4.95 28.06 19.39
CA ALA A 59 5.88 27.51 20.38
C ALA A 59 6.52 26.21 19.85
N ALA A 60 7.71 25.86 20.35
CA ALA A 60 8.27 24.53 20.13
C ALA A 60 7.39 23.48 20.83
N GLY A 61 7.17 22.34 20.18
CA GLY A 61 6.30 21.28 20.70
C GLY A 61 4.80 21.57 20.58
N GLN A 62 4.40 22.70 19.99
CA GLN A 62 2.99 22.98 19.72
C GLN A 62 2.47 21.97 18.70
N LYS A 63 1.32 21.37 18.99
CA LYS A 63 0.69 20.40 18.11
C LYS A 63 0.20 21.08 16.84
N VAL A 64 0.63 20.56 15.70
CA VAL A 64 0.24 21.03 14.36
C VAL A 64 -0.98 20.24 13.87
N GLY A 65 -1.00 18.95 14.17
CA GLY A 65 -2.06 18.04 13.77
C GLY A 65 -1.75 16.60 14.15
N THR A 66 -2.54 15.68 13.60
CA THR A 66 -2.47 14.25 13.89
C THR A 66 -2.54 13.46 12.60
N LEU A 67 -1.63 12.49 12.45
CA LEU A 67 -1.74 11.42 11.46
C LEU A 67 -2.52 10.27 12.09
N SER A 68 -3.72 10.02 11.60
CA SER A 68 -4.53 8.85 11.95
C SER A 68 -4.24 7.74 10.96
N ILE A 69 -3.60 6.67 11.40
CA ILE A 69 -3.11 5.58 10.57
C ILE A 69 -3.90 4.33 10.90
N THR A 70 -4.34 3.62 9.86
CA THR A 70 -4.90 2.27 9.94
C THR A 70 -3.96 1.29 9.26
N ALA A 71 -3.50 0.27 9.98
CA ALA A 71 -2.55 -0.74 9.53
C ALA A 71 -3.11 -2.15 9.81
N THR A 72 -3.80 -2.76 8.83
CA THR A 72 -4.42 -4.09 9.02
C THR A 72 -3.44 -5.21 8.74
N GLY A 73 -3.64 -6.38 9.34
CA GLY A 73 -2.80 -7.56 9.14
C GLY A 73 -1.53 -7.59 10.02
N PRO A 74 -0.77 -8.70 10.02
CA PRO A 74 0.38 -8.88 10.91
C PRO A 74 1.51 -7.88 10.62
N HIS A 75 1.97 -7.15 11.63
CA HIS A 75 3.13 -6.24 11.52
C HIS A 75 3.75 -6.01 12.90
N ASN A 76 5.01 -5.57 12.94
CA ASN A 76 5.71 -5.28 14.20
C ASN A 76 5.77 -3.77 14.51
N SER A 77 5.72 -2.94 13.46
CA SER A 77 5.79 -1.48 13.58
C SER A 77 5.23 -0.79 12.35
N VAL A 78 5.08 0.53 12.44
CA VAL A 78 4.77 1.41 11.30
C VAL A 78 5.92 2.37 11.07
N SER A 79 6.48 2.37 9.86
CA SER A 79 7.42 3.38 9.39
C SER A 79 6.65 4.59 8.87
N ILE A 80 7.08 5.79 9.26
CA ILE A 80 6.55 7.07 8.81
C ILE A 80 7.72 7.90 8.28
N ALA A 81 7.74 8.17 6.98
CA ALA A 81 8.74 9.04 6.35
C ALA A 81 8.14 10.39 5.97
N GLY A 82 8.97 11.41 5.81
CA GLY A 82 8.55 12.71 5.30
C GLY A 82 9.32 13.11 4.04
N LYS A 83 8.65 13.69 3.05
CA LYS A 83 9.33 14.28 1.90
C LYS A 83 10.23 15.43 2.37
N GLY A 84 11.53 15.36 2.05
CA GLY A 84 12.51 16.34 2.52
C GLY A 84 12.82 16.26 4.02
N ALA A 85 12.35 15.21 4.70
CA ALA A 85 12.73 14.96 6.08
C ALA A 85 14.24 14.69 6.19
N SER A 86 14.81 15.08 7.32
CA SER A 86 16.22 14.86 7.63
C SER A 86 16.41 14.57 9.11
N VAL A 87 17.50 13.89 9.43
CA VAL A 87 17.96 13.69 10.80
C VAL A 87 19.15 14.60 11.07
N SER A 88 19.08 15.39 12.14
CA SER A 88 20.20 16.19 12.64
C SER A 88 20.27 16.03 14.16
N GLY A 89 21.47 15.78 14.69
CA GLY A 89 21.67 15.51 16.12
C GLY A 89 20.84 14.34 16.65
N GLY A 90 20.54 13.34 15.80
CA GLY A 90 19.70 12.20 16.16
C GLY A 90 18.18 12.48 16.14
N VAL A 91 17.76 13.68 15.72
CA VAL A 91 16.35 14.05 15.66
C VAL A 91 15.87 14.15 14.23
N ALA A 92 14.84 13.38 13.86
CA ALA A 92 14.18 13.47 12.58
C ALA A 92 13.17 14.63 12.57
N THR A 93 13.13 15.36 11.47
CA THR A 93 12.19 16.47 11.27
C THR A 93 11.76 16.55 9.81
N VAL A 94 10.50 16.90 9.58
CA VAL A 94 9.90 17.08 8.25
C VAL A 94 9.63 18.57 7.98
N PRO A 95 9.95 19.10 6.80
CA PRO A 95 9.62 20.47 6.46
C PRO A 95 8.12 20.61 6.16
N PHE A 96 7.52 21.67 6.69
CA PHE A 96 6.26 22.22 6.17
C PHE A 96 6.64 23.32 5.19
N VAL A 97 6.23 23.16 3.94
CA VAL A 97 6.58 24.06 2.84
C VAL A 97 5.42 24.95 2.45
N ASP A 98 5.70 26.15 1.96
CA ASP A 98 4.69 27.02 1.37
C ASP A 98 4.25 26.55 -0.04
N GLY A 99 3.38 27.33 -0.69
CA GLY A 99 2.92 27.05 -2.06
C GLY A 99 4.01 27.08 -3.13
N GLN A 100 5.21 27.55 -2.82
CA GLN A 100 6.39 27.56 -3.69
C GLN A 100 7.35 26.39 -3.39
N GLY A 101 7.02 25.55 -2.40
CA GLY A 101 7.85 24.45 -1.96
C GLY A 101 9.01 24.87 -1.06
N GLN A 102 9.03 26.12 -0.56
CA GLN A 102 10.09 26.59 0.34
C GLN A 102 9.79 26.16 1.79
N PRO A 103 10.75 25.56 2.51
CA PRO A 103 10.55 25.22 3.92
C PRO A 103 10.32 26.46 4.80
N VAL A 104 9.20 26.50 5.52
CA VAL A 104 8.85 27.61 6.42
C VAL A 104 9.11 27.25 7.89
N PHE A 105 8.72 26.05 8.30
CA PHE A 105 9.05 25.49 9.61
C PHE A 105 9.19 23.98 9.53
N ARG A 106 9.61 23.34 10.63
CA ARG A 106 9.76 21.88 10.68
C ARG A 106 8.88 21.25 11.74
N GLY A 107 8.23 20.16 11.36
CA GLY A 107 7.50 19.28 12.27
C GLY A 107 8.36 18.14 12.78
N ARG A 108 7.94 17.57 13.90
CA ARG A 108 8.53 16.40 14.56
C ARG A 108 7.43 15.50 15.09
N ILE A 109 7.71 14.20 15.11
CA ILE A 109 6.95 13.21 15.84
C ILE A 109 7.80 12.72 17.03
N GLN A 110 7.18 12.55 18.20
CA GLN A 110 7.87 12.09 19.41
C GLN A 110 6.92 11.31 20.33
N GLY A 111 7.44 10.35 21.09
CA GLY A 111 6.66 9.53 22.03
C GLY A 111 7.42 8.30 22.51
N ALA A 112 6.89 7.61 23.51
CA ALA A 112 7.58 6.51 24.23
C ALA A 112 7.94 5.29 23.37
N ASN A 113 7.43 5.17 22.14
CA ASN A 113 7.70 4.06 21.22
C ASN A 113 8.08 4.54 19.81
N ILE A 114 8.55 5.78 19.71
CA ILE A 114 8.86 6.42 18.44
C ILE A 114 10.37 6.61 18.35
N ASN A 115 10.97 5.96 17.37
CA ASN A 115 12.40 6.07 17.10
C ASN A 115 12.62 6.96 15.88
N ASP A 116 13.43 8.00 16.01
CA ASP A 116 13.94 8.77 14.88
C ASP A 116 14.83 7.88 14.01
N GLN A 117 14.66 7.94 12.68
CA GLN A 117 15.35 7.08 11.70
C GLN A 117 15.94 7.93 10.58
N ALA A 118 17.25 7.79 10.33
CA ALA A 118 17.90 8.41 9.17
C ALA A 118 17.44 7.79 7.85
N ASN A 119 16.99 6.54 7.89
CA ASN A 119 16.35 5.84 6.79
C ASN A 119 15.25 4.92 7.34
N THR A 120 14.02 5.18 6.95
CA THR A 120 12.83 4.43 7.40
C THR A 120 12.59 3.14 6.60
N GLY A 121 13.34 2.95 5.51
CA GLY A 121 13.09 1.96 4.46
C GLY A 121 12.12 2.43 3.37
N ILE A 122 11.44 3.56 3.57
CA ILE A 122 10.51 4.14 2.57
C ILE A 122 11.30 5.12 1.71
N ASP A 123 11.59 4.74 0.47
CA ASP A 123 12.31 5.57 -0.52
C ASP A 123 13.66 6.15 -0.05
N GLY A 124 14.30 5.50 0.93
CA GLY A 124 15.53 5.99 1.56
C GLY A 124 15.34 7.26 2.41
N LEU A 125 14.10 7.66 2.68
CA LEU A 125 13.76 8.89 3.39
C LEU A 125 13.90 8.72 4.91
N ALA A 126 14.36 9.79 5.55
CA ALA A 126 14.34 9.94 6.99
C ALA A 126 12.91 10.06 7.54
N GLY A 127 12.76 9.79 8.83
CA GLY A 127 11.49 9.89 9.52
C GLY A 127 11.50 9.14 10.84
N TRP A 128 10.47 8.35 11.09
CA TRP A 128 10.21 7.73 12.36
C TRP A 128 9.76 6.28 12.20
N ARG A 129 10.06 5.44 13.18
CA ARG A 129 9.44 4.13 13.35
C ARG A 129 8.65 4.10 14.64
N VAL A 130 7.37 3.80 14.54
CA VAL A 130 6.46 3.63 15.67
C VAL A 130 6.38 2.14 15.98
N ALA A 131 7.00 1.71 17.08
CA ALA A 131 6.99 0.33 17.54
C ALA A 131 5.61 -0.04 18.13
N SER A 132 4.70 -0.45 17.25
CA SER A 132 3.35 -0.87 17.60
C SER A 132 2.81 -1.82 16.54
N SER A 133 2.09 -2.84 16.99
CA SER A 133 1.31 -3.77 16.15
C SER A 133 -0.20 -3.45 16.18
N GLN A 134 -0.58 -2.31 16.75
CA GLN A 134 -1.98 -1.89 16.81
C GLN A 134 -2.48 -1.52 15.41
N GLU A 135 -3.69 -1.95 15.09
CA GLU A 135 -4.30 -1.61 13.80
C GLU A 135 -4.59 -0.13 13.64
N THR A 136 -4.78 0.63 14.73
CA THR A 136 -5.04 2.07 14.68
C THR A 136 -4.02 2.82 15.51
N LEU A 137 -3.40 3.84 14.90
CA LEU A 137 -2.43 4.72 15.54
C LEU A 137 -2.82 6.17 15.30
N ASN A 138 -2.74 6.98 16.35
CA ASN A 138 -2.88 8.43 16.25
C ASN A 138 -1.56 9.07 16.62
N VAL A 139 -0.85 9.57 15.62
CA VAL A 139 0.51 10.07 15.76
C VAL A 139 0.51 11.60 15.68
N PRO A 140 0.72 12.30 16.81
CA PRO A 140 0.75 13.75 16.81
C PRO A 140 2.02 14.27 16.12
N VAL A 141 1.85 15.28 15.28
CA VAL A 141 2.95 16.05 14.71
C VAL A 141 3.01 17.38 15.43
N THR A 142 4.16 17.71 16.00
CA THR A 142 4.42 18.95 16.73
C THR A 142 5.49 19.78 16.03
N THR A 143 5.53 21.08 16.26
CA THR A 143 6.64 21.94 15.82
C THR A 143 7.96 21.52 16.48
N PHE A 144 9.06 21.51 15.72
CA PHE A 144 10.39 21.17 16.27
C PHE A 144 11.07 22.36 16.99
N GLY A 145 10.65 23.59 16.69
CA GLY A 145 11.23 24.80 17.27
C GLY A 145 10.19 25.91 17.38
N LYS A 146 10.58 27.01 18.02
CA LYS A 146 9.79 28.24 18.01
C LYS A 146 9.94 28.92 16.65
N SER A 147 8.87 29.52 16.15
CA SER A 147 8.90 30.24 14.88
C SER A 147 7.85 31.34 14.86
N THR A 148 8.07 32.36 14.03
CA THR A 148 7.03 33.33 13.67
C THR A 148 6.60 33.02 12.24
N LEU A 149 5.37 32.58 12.07
CA LEU A 149 4.84 32.13 10.78
C LEU A 149 4.00 33.24 10.12
N PRO A 150 4.17 33.48 8.81
CA PRO A 150 3.24 34.31 8.07
C PRO A 150 1.87 33.64 7.97
N ALA A 151 0.84 34.41 7.64
CA ALA A 151 -0.45 33.84 7.29
C ALA A 151 -0.34 33.06 5.97
N GLY A 152 -0.87 31.84 5.93
CA GLY A 152 -0.84 31.00 4.74
C GLY A 152 -1.05 29.52 5.05
N THR A 153 -1.01 28.71 4.00
CA THR A 153 -1.06 27.25 4.09
C THR A 153 0.34 26.70 3.93
N PHE A 154 0.74 25.83 4.86
CA PHE A 154 2.01 25.12 4.80
C PHE A 154 1.75 23.62 4.81
N THR A 155 2.38 22.90 3.89
CA THR A 155 2.10 21.48 3.65
C THR A 155 3.33 20.64 3.92
N ALA A 156 3.15 19.53 4.62
CA ALA A 156 4.12 18.45 4.71
C ALA A 156 3.55 17.21 4.03
N THR A 157 4.40 16.41 3.38
CA THR A 157 4.01 15.13 2.78
C THR A 157 4.61 14.00 3.61
N PHE A 158 3.73 13.11 4.09
CA PHE A 158 4.12 11.92 4.84
C PHE A 158 3.88 10.66 4.00
N TYR A 159 4.76 9.69 4.16
CA TYR A 159 4.61 8.33 3.63
C TYR A 159 4.53 7.38 4.81
N VAL A 160 3.61 6.43 4.76
CA VAL A 160 3.35 5.50 5.87
C VAL A 160 3.34 4.08 5.31
N GLN A 161 4.07 3.19 5.97
CA GLN A 161 4.14 1.79 5.57
C GLN A 161 4.31 0.89 6.79
N GLN A 162 3.62 -0.24 6.80
CA GLN A 162 3.87 -1.31 7.76
C GLN A 162 5.28 -1.88 7.61
N TYR A 163 5.88 -2.22 8.74
CA TYR A 163 7.14 -2.97 8.78
C TYR A 163 6.95 -4.24 9.61
N GLN A 164 7.40 -5.34 9.02
CA GLN A 164 7.42 -6.66 9.62
C GLN A 164 8.85 -7.21 9.51
N ASN A 165 9.32 -7.83 10.59
CA ASN A 165 10.61 -8.51 10.66
C ASN A 165 10.43 -10.03 10.61
#